data_AF-A0A957FFJ9-F1
#
_entry.id   AF-A0A957FFJ9-F1
#
_cell.length_a   1.000
_cell.length_b   1.000
_cell.length_c   1.000
_cell.angle_alpha   90.00
_cell.angle_beta   90.00
_cell.angle_gamma   90.00
#
_symmetry.space_group_name_H-M   'P 1'
#
loop_
_entity.id
_entity.type
_entity.pdbx_description
1 polymer ?
#
loop_
_entity_poly.entity_id
_entity_poly.type
_entity_poly.pdbx_seq_one_letter_code
_entity_poly.pdbx_strand_id
1 'polypeptide(L)'
;MSNYDQILFVDREKKVRGFQKLLEPTTRQAVMLIEAPRDMGKTWLLSKMQHHCQEQTARIPVAIIDFRNPREIHEIQDMLGLIRLLRRKLGDTPHFNDLNATINSVTSSPVAAGQGTDAQRGTLRQMMEQAFSLDDIQSITFDLKFDYENLSGTTKTAKIRALIQTSERLQRLADLITICRQMRPNLDWSQAEQEVGEGETAVSTPNDTRVPDQNGQIWADTEMERRRAERLINDAFFACLETIMQETRQIVLLFDSMEEAPDTAEQWIRNELLLRLRDGQIQEAVIIITGRKTPDLTDLDIKHLTVQTDLEPFTEEHVREYFEERRKLSGLDIRTIVLTSGGVPGALAMMADRATTTRQDDDDFFSDL
;
A
#
# COMPACT_ATOMS: atom_id res chain seq x y z
N MET A 1 -6.36 11.55 -10.32
CA MET A 1 -5.74 12.61 -9.50
C MET A 1 -6.71 13.76 -9.48
N SER A 2 -7.29 14.06 -8.31
CA SER A 2 -8.10 15.27 -8.14
C SER A 2 -7.15 16.45 -8.34
N ASN A 3 -7.42 17.30 -9.35
CA ASN A 3 -6.69 18.53 -9.56
C ASN A 3 -7.14 19.48 -8.44
N TYR A 4 -6.48 19.37 -7.29
CA TYR A 4 -6.77 20.15 -6.11
C TYR A 4 -6.45 21.62 -6.40
N ASP A 5 -7.47 22.39 -6.73
CA ASP A 5 -7.36 23.84 -6.84
C ASP A 5 -7.69 24.48 -5.49
N GLN A 6 -6.63 24.82 -4.76
CA GLN A 6 -6.65 25.49 -3.47
C GLN A 6 -7.47 26.78 -3.50
N ILE A 7 -7.59 27.41 -4.67
CA ILE A 7 -8.28 28.68 -4.86
C ILE A 7 -9.80 28.49 -4.72
N LEU A 8 -10.34 27.34 -5.12
CA LEU A 8 -11.79 27.09 -5.19
C LEU A 8 -12.40 26.59 -3.88
N PHE A 9 -11.60 26.29 -2.87
CA PHE A 9 -12.10 25.72 -1.62
C PHE A 9 -12.59 26.82 -0.65
N VAL A 10 -13.90 26.81 -0.34
CA VAL A 10 -14.45 27.64 0.75
C VAL A 10 -14.06 27.04 2.09
N ASP A 11 -13.52 27.87 2.97
CA ASP A 11 -12.77 27.37 4.10
C ASP A 11 -13.65 26.73 5.17
N ARG A 12 -13.31 25.49 5.52
CA ARG A 12 -13.91 24.74 6.63
C ARG A 12 -13.03 24.86 7.86
N GLU A 13 -12.71 26.10 8.22
CA GLU A 13 -11.70 26.43 9.22
C GLU A 13 -11.88 25.65 10.52
N LYS A 14 -13.12 25.50 11.00
CA LYS A 14 -13.41 24.77 12.25
C LYS A 14 -12.93 23.31 12.20
N LYS A 15 -13.10 22.63 11.05
CA LYS A 15 -12.75 21.22 10.88
C LYS A 15 -11.24 21.07 10.67
N VAL A 16 -10.62 21.98 9.92
CA VAL A 16 -9.15 22.05 9.76
C VAL A 16 -8.46 22.37 11.10
N ARG A 17 -8.98 23.32 11.88
CA ARG A 17 -8.49 23.61 13.23
C ARG A 17 -8.67 22.41 14.17
N GLY A 18 -9.79 21.68 14.05
CA GLY A 18 -10.00 20.44 14.78
C GLY A 18 -8.93 19.40 14.46
N PHE A 19 -8.61 19.23 13.18
CA PHE A 19 -7.51 18.37 12.72
C PHE A 19 -6.15 18.84 13.24
N GLN A 20 -5.83 20.14 13.14
CA GLN A 20 -4.59 20.70 13.66
C GLN A 20 -4.42 20.45 15.16
N LYS A 21 -5.51 20.55 15.94
CA LYS A 21 -5.50 20.19 17.35
C LYS A 21 -5.16 18.71 17.58
N LEU A 22 -5.62 17.80 16.74
CA LEU A 22 -5.26 16.37 16.84
C LEU A 22 -3.77 16.13 16.60
N LEU A 23 -3.11 17.02 15.85
CA LEU A 23 -1.65 16.96 15.64
C LEU A 23 -0.85 17.54 16.82
N GLU A 24 -1.50 18.17 17.79
CA GLU A 24 -0.83 18.70 18.98
C GLU A 24 -0.55 17.55 19.98
N PRO A 25 0.68 17.40 20.50
CA PRO A 25 1.02 16.33 21.46
C PRO A 25 0.20 16.33 22.77
N THR A 26 -0.44 17.46 23.09
CA THR A 26 -1.29 17.61 24.28
C THR A 26 -2.69 17.04 24.08
N THR A 27 -3.09 16.77 22.85
CA THR A 27 -4.43 16.30 22.51
C THR A 27 -4.51 14.79 22.69
N ARG A 28 -5.48 14.35 23.50
CA ARG A 28 -5.69 12.92 23.77
C ARG A 28 -6.47 12.23 22.66
N GLN A 29 -7.26 12.99 21.90
CA GLN A 29 -8.00 12.46 20.77
C GLN A 29 -7.04 12.16 19.62
N ALA A 30 -7.26 11.02 18.97
CA ALA A 30 -6.45 10.53 17.86
C ALA A 30 -7.32 10.13 16.66
N VAL A 31 -8.64 9.98 16.83
CA VAL A 31 -9.57 9.58 15.77
C VAL A 31 -10.57 10.68 15.49
N MET A 32 -10.68 11.15 14.25
CA MET A 32 -11.76 12.04 13.81
C MET A 32 -12.71 11.30 12.87
N LEU A 33 -13.98 11.28 13.23
CA LEU A 33 -15.06 10.77 12.39
C LEU A 33 -15.77 11.95 11.72
N ILE A 34 -15.81 11.96 10.39
CA ILE A 34 -16.48 13.01 9.61
C ILE A 34 -17.65 12.39 8.83
N GLU A 35 -18.87 12.64 9.30
CA GLU A 35 -20.07 12.17 8.62
C GLU A 35 -20.70 13.31 7.80
N ALA A 36 -21.02 13.02 6.55
CA ALA A 36 -21.73 13.98 5.71
C ALA A 36 -22.42 13.33 4.53
N PRO A 37 -23.53 13.91 4.03
CA PRO A 37 -24.12 13.54 2.76
C PRO A 37 -23.15 13.57 1.56
N ARG A 38 -23.63 13.05 0.43
CA ARG A 38 -22.90 13.12 -0.85
C ARG A 38 -22.63 14.58 -1.22
N ASP A 39 -21.52 14.83 -1.90
CA ASP A 39 -21.17 16.14 -2.49
C ASP A 39 -20.96 17.28 -1.46
N MET A 40 -20.85 16.93 -0.19
CA MET A 40 -20.51 17.84 0.90
C MET A 40 -19.00 18.10 1.02
N GLY A 41 -18.18 17.85 0.00
CA GLY A 41 -16.75 18.21 0.04
C GLY A 41 -15.87 17.45 1.06
N LYS A 42 -16.21 16.19 1.40
CA LYS A 42 -15.38 15.31 2.27
C LYS A 42 -13.96 15.13 1.71
N THR A 43 -13.87 14.68 0.46
CA THR A 43 -12.60 14.45 -0.26
C THR A 43 -11.75 15.70 -0.32
N TRP A 44 -12.37 16.85 -0.61
CA TRP A 44 -11.67 18.13 -0.62
C TRP A 44 -11.09 18.51 0.74
N LEU A 45 -11.84 18.27 1.82
CA LEU A 45 -11.35 18.48 3.18
C LEU A 45 -10.16 17.57 3.50
N LEU A 46 -10.22 16.28 3.12
CA LEU A 46 -9.11 15.35 3.29
C LEU A 46 -7.88 15.74 2.47
N SER A 47 -8.06 16.17 1.21
CA SER A 47 -6.96 16.72 0.40
C SER A 47 -6.29 17.92 1.07
N LYS A 48 -7.07 18.81 1.70
CA LYS A 48 -6.53 19.94 2.46
C LYS A 48 -5.74 19.47 3.70
N MET A 49 -6.25 18.48 4.43
CA MET A 49 -5.52 17.88 5.57
C MET A 49 -4.21 17.20 5.13
N GLN A 50 -4.25 16.48 4.01
CA GLN A 50 -3.06 15.87 3.41
C GLN A 50 -2.02 16.92 3.01
N HIS A 51 -2.45 18.01 2.35
CA HIS A 51 -1.57 19.11 1.98
C HIS A 51 -0.90 19.72 3.22
N HIS A 52 -1.68 19.97 4.29
CA HIS A 52 -1.15 20.48 5.54
C HIS A 52 -0.07 19.57 6.16
N CYS A 53 -0.22 18.25 6.08
CA CYS A 53 0.81 17.31 6.54
C CYS A 53 2.10 17.42 5.71
N GLN A 54 1.96 17.68 4.41
CA GLN A 54 3.07 17.73 3.45
C GLN A 54 3.77 19.11 3.41
N GLU A 55 3.17 20.15 3.99
CA GLU A 55 3.78 21.47 4.12
C GLU A 55 5.15 21.36 4.83
N GLN A 56 6.11 22.18 4.37
CA GLN A 56 7.52 22.06 4.78
C GLN A 56 7.75 22.19 6.29
N THR A 57 6.83 22.81 6.99
CA THR A 57 6.82 23.03 8.45
C THR A 57 6.35 21.82 9.24
N ALA A 58 5.47 20.98 8.68
CA ALA A 58 4.89 19.82 9.36
C ALA A 58 5.66 18.53 9.02
N ARG A 59 5.86 18.24 7.72
CA ARG A 59 6.53 17.02 7.20
C ARG A 59 6.03 15.72 7.86
N ILE A 60 4.73 15.62 8.07
CA ILE A 60 4.10 14.47 8.70
C ILE A 60 3.80 13.42 7.61
N PRO A 61 4.29 12.17 7.74
CA PRO A 61 3.92 11.10 6.83
C PRO A 61 2.40 10.90 6.84
N VAL A 62 1.81 10.91 5.64
CA VAL A 62 0.36 10.86 5.47
C VAL A 62 -0.04 9.87 4.38
N ALA A 63 -0.97 8.97 4.67
CA ALA A 63 -1.59 8.10 3.69
C ALA A 63 -3.08 8.42 3.54
N ILE A 64 -3.54 8.51 2.29
CA ILE A 64 -4.97 8.65 1.97
C ILE A 64 -5.44 7.47 1.12
N ILE A 65 -6.50 6.81 1.60
CA ILE A 65 -7.21 5.73 0.92
C ILE A 65 -8.59 6.25 0.52
N ASP A 66 -8.91 6.24 -0.76
CA ASP A 66 -10.23 6.60 -1.29
C ASP A 66 -10.96 5.35 -1.75
N PHE A 67 -11.93 4.90 -0.96
CA PHE A 67 -12.70 3.69 -1.26
C PHE A 67 -13.68 3.86 -2.43
N ARG A 68 -13.76 5.02 -3.09
CA ARG A 68 -14.45 5.16 -4.38
C ARG A 68 -13.50 5.05 -5.57
N ASN A 69 -12.19 5.10 -5.35
CA ASN A 69 -11.21 5.00 -6.42
C ASN A 69 -11.13 3.55 -6.90
N PRO A 70 -11.59 3.21 -8.12
CA PRO A 70 -11.65 1.82 -8.57
C PRO A 70 -10.29 1.14 -8.65
N ARG A 71 -9.21 1.93 -8.81
CA ARG A 71 -7.83 1.40 -8.81
C ARG A 71 -7.41 0.98 -7.41
N GLU A 72 -7.74 1.77 -6.39
CA GLU A 72 -7.41 1.44 -5.00
C GLU A 72 -8.25 0.27 -4.51
N ILE A 73 -9.55 0.23 -4.84
CA ILE A 73 -10.41 -0.92 -4.54
C ILE A 73 -9.86 -2.21 -5.19
N HIS A 74 -9.38 -2.13 -6.44
CA HIS A 74 -8.77 -3.29 -7.11
C HIS A 74 -7.49 -3.78 -6.42
N GLU A 75 -6.73 -2.89 -5.77
CA GLU A 75 -5.55 -3.27 -4.99
C GLU A 75 -5.94 -3.89 -3.64
N ILE A 76 -7.05 -3.47 -3.05
CA ILE A 76 -7.55 -3.96 -1.75
C ILE A 76 -8.46 -5.20 -1.95
N GLN A 77 -7.91 -6.27 -2.51
CA GLN A 77 -8.63 -7.56 -2.58
C GLN A 77 -8.56 -8.35 -1.26
N ASP A 78 -7.52 -8.10 -0.47
CA ASP A 78 -7.27 -8.72 0.82
C ASP A 78 -6.51 -7.76 1.75
N MET A 79 -6.19 -8.24 2.95
CA MET A 79 -5.45 -7.46 3.95
C MET A 79 -4.04 -7.08 3.46
N LEU A 80 -3.35 -7.98 2.74
CA LEU A 80 -2.01 -7.69 2.20
C LEU A 80 -2.06 -6.57 1.16
N GLY A 81 -3.08 -6.56 0.30
CA GLY A 81 -3.34 -5.48 -0.66
C GLY A 81 -3.53 -4.13 0.03
N LEU A 82 -4.29 -4.07 1.13
CA LEU A 82 -4.43 -2.86 1.93
C LEU A 82 -3.11 -2.40 2.53
N ILE A 83 -2.32 -3.30 3.12
CA ILE A 83 -1.01 -2.96 3.70
C ILE A 83 -0.05 -2.44 2.64
N ARG A 84 0.02 -3.08 1.47
CA ARG A 84 0.84 -2.63 0.34
C ARG A 84 0.44 -1.23 -0.12
N LEU A 85 -0.87 -0.98 -0.20
CA LEU A 85 -1.39 0.33 -0.56
C LEU A 85 -1.02 1.39 0.48
N LEU A 86 -1.19 1.10 1.78
CA LEU A 86 -0.80 2.01 2.87
C LEU A 86 0.70 2.29 2.86
N ARG A 87 1.55 1.25 2.75
CA ARG A 87 3.01 1.38 2.61
C ARG A 87 3.37 2.35 1.49
N ARG A 88 2.84 2.11 0.29
CA ARG A 88 3.09 2.95 -0.89
C ARG A 88 2.67 4.40 -0.67
N LYS A 89 1.52 4.61 0.00
CA LYS A 89 0.99 5.96 0.29
C LYS A 89 1.78 6.70 1.36
N LEU A 90 2.38 5.98 2.32
CA LEU A 90 3.31 6.53 3.31
C LEU A 90 4.72 6.81 2.75
N GLY A 91 4.98 6.31 1.54
CA GLY A 91 6.27 6.40 0.86
C GLY A 91 7.08 5.12 1.08
N ASP A 92 7.58 4.54 0.00
CA ASP A 92 8.47 3.36 0.03
C ASP A 92 9.85 3.74 0.61
N THR A 93 9.88 3.92 1.92
CA THR A 93 11.06 4.26 2.72
C THR A 93 11.79 2.99 3.19
N PRO A 94 13.07 3.07 3.58
CA PRO A 94 13.80 1.94 4.15
C PRO A 94 13.17 1.37 5.44
N HIS A 95 12.30 2.13 6.13
CA HIS A 95 11.56 1.63 7.31
C HIS A 95 10.72 0.39 6.99
N PHE A 96 10.34 0.18 5.73
CA PHE A 96 9.54 -0.96 5.32
C PHE A 96 10.35 -2.16 4.82
N ASN A 97 11.68 -2.16 4.97
CA ASN A 97 12.51 -3.30 4.58
C ASN A 97 12.13 -4.58 5.33
N ASP A 98 11.90 -4.50 6.64
CA ASP A 98 11.54 -5.65 7.47
C ASP A 98 10.14 -6.16 7.13
N LEU A 99 9.21 -5.26 6.83
CA LEU A 99 7.89 -5.61 6.29
C LEU A 99 8.03 -6.34 4.95
N ASN A 100 8.83 -5.81 4.03
CA ASN A 100 9.02 -6.42 2.71
C ASN A 100 9.69 -7.79 2.82
N ALA A 101 10.68 -7.95 3.69
CA ALA A 101 11.28 -9.25 4.00
C ALA A 101 10.25 -10.24 4.57
N THR A 102 9.39 -9.77 5.48
CA THR A 102 8.31 -10.58 6.07
C THR A 102 7.28 -11.00 5.02
N ILE A 103 6.80 -10.06 4.19
CA ILE A 103 5.91 -10.34 3.07
C ILE A 103 6.56 -11.37 2.15
N ASN A 104 7.79 -11.11 1.68
CA ASN A 104 8.50 -12.02 0.79
C ASN A 104 8.66 -13.41 1.41
N SER A 105 8.87 -13.54 2.72
CA SER A 105 9.01 -14.85 3.38
C SER A 105 7.72 -15.68 3.36
N VAL A 106 6.54 -15.05 3.39
CA VAL A 106 5.23 -15.72 3.39
C VAL A 106 4.57 -15.75 2.01
N THR A 107 5.04 -14.94 1.07
CA THR A 107 4.56 -14.91 -0.32
C THR A 107 5.50 -15.60 -1.31
N SER A 108 6.73 -15.89 -0.90
CA SER A 108 7.60 -16.78 -1.68
C SER A 108 6.97 -18.16 -1.66
N SER A 109 6.43 -18.58 -2.80
CA SER A 109 6.12 -20.00 -2.98
C SER A 109 7.39 -20.79 -2.62
N PRO A 110 7.30 -21.97 -1.97
CA PRO A 110 8.45 -22.87 -1.83
C PRO A 110 9.14 -23.17 -3.18
N VAL A 111 8.42 -22.97 -4.29
CA VAL A 111 8.90 -23.11 -5.67
C VAL A 111 9.55 -21.82 -6.21
N ALA A 112 9.19 -20.64 -5.69
CA ALA A 112 9.59 -19.32 -6.20
C ALA A 112 10.70 -18.61 -5.40
N ALA A 113 11.16 -19.17 -4.27
CA ALA A 113 12.33 -18.69 -3.53
C ALA A 113 13.68 -18.78 -4.31
N GLY A 114 13.63 -18.92 -5.63
CA GLY A 114 14.79 -18.81 -6.51
C GLY A 114 14.52 -18.10 -7.82
N GLN A 115 13.84 -16.96 -7.76
CA GLN A 115 13.75 -16.06 -8.91
C GLN A 115 14.97 -15.12 -9.05
N GLY A 116 15.90 -15.15 -8.09
CA GLY A 116 17.29 -14.72 -8.32
C GLY A 116 18.16 -15.79 -9.03
N THR A 117 17.67 -17.02 -9.13
CA THR A 117 18.42 -18.18 -9.64
C THR A 117 17.86 -18.75 -10.95
N ASP A 118 16.83 -18.18 -11.60
CA ASP A 118 16.23 -18.82 -12.80
C ASP A 118 17.17 -18.83 -14.04
N ALA A 119 17.99 -17.79 -14.22
CA ALA A 119 19.05 -17.79 -15.22
C ALA A 119 20.15 -18.81 -14.86
N GLN A 120 20.55 -18.84 -13.58
CA GLN A 120 21.62 -19.68 -13.05
C GLN A 120 21.24 -21.19 -13.04
N ARG A 121 20.00 -21.50 -12.64
CA ARG A 121 19.34 -22.80 -12.75
C ARG A 121 19.17 -23.20 -14.20
N GLY A 122 18.95 -22.24 -15.10
CA GLY A 122 18.89 -22.44 -16.54
C GLY A 122 20.22 -22.99 -17.07
N THR A 123 21.33 -22.32 -16.76
CA THR A 123 22.68 -22.68 -17.19
C THR A 123 23.10 -24.06 -16.65
N LEU A 124 23.03 -24.27 -15.32
CA LEU A 124 23.41 -25.55 -14.70
C LEU A 124 22.53 -26.71 -15.20
N ARG A 125 21.21 -26.51 -15.31
CA ARG A 125 20.29 -27.52 -15.85
C ARG A 125 20.64 -27.88 -17.29
N GLN A 126 20.87 -26.88 -18.15
CA GLN A 126 21.19 -27.10 -19.56
C GLN A 126 22.50 -27.87 -19.72
N MET A 127 23.53 -27.53 -18.94
CA MET A 127 24.80 -28.24 -18.93
C MET A 127 24.63 -29.70 -18.49
N MET A 128 23.89 -29.93 -17.40
CA MET A 128 23.62 -31.29 -16.92
C MET A 128 22.80 -32.11 -17.91
N GLU A 129 21.82 -31.51 -18.57
CA GLU A 129 21.00 -32.16 -19.59
C GLU A 129 21.80 -32.58 -20.82
N GLN A 130 22.82 -31.80 -21.20
CA GLN A 130 23.69 -32.11 -22.33
C GLN A 130 24.79 -33.13 -21.97
N ALA A 131 25.29 -33.09 -20.73
CA ALA A 131 26.47 -33.84 -20.31
C ALA A 131 26.19 -35.24 -19.74
N PHE A 132 24.97 -35.46 -19.21
CA PHE A 132 24.64 -36.65 -18.43
C PHE A 132 23.45 -37.43 -18.98
N SER A 133 23.50 -38.75 -18.81
CA SER A 133 22.42 -39.70 -19.03
C SER A 133 21.60 -39.92 -17.75
N LEU A 134 20.47 -40.63 -17.82
CA LEU A 134 19.67 -40.94 -16.63
C LEU A 134 20.45 -41.76 -15.59
N ASP A 135 21.29 -42.71 -16.04
CA ASP A 135 22.11 -43.55 -15.17
C ASP A 135 23.22 -42.74 -14.48
N ASP A 136 23.78 -41.75 -15.19
CA ASP A 136 24.71 -40.79 -14.57
C ASP A 136 24.01 -39.98 -13.48
N ILE A 137 22.77 -39.50 -13.71
CA ILE A 137 22.00 -38.77 -12.69
C ILE A 137 21.73 -39.65 -11.46
N GLN A 138 21.41 -40.94 -11.65
CA GLN A 138 21.24 -41.88 -10.55
C GLN A 138 22.54 -42.05 -9.74
N SER A 139 23.69 -42.13 -10.43
CA SER A 139 25.01 -42.21 -9.80
C SER A 139 25.32 -40.94 -9.00
N ILE A 140 25.07 -39.76 -9.57
CA ILE A 140 25.24 -38.46 -8.89
C ILE A 140 24.36 -38.38 -7.63
N THR A 141 23.10 -38.83 -7.72
CA THR A 141 22.21 -38.82 -6.56
C THR A 141 22.70 -39.75 -5.44
N PHE A 142 23.27 -40.90 -5.81
CA PHE A 142 23.85 -41.83 -4.87
C PHE A 142 25.07 -41.25 -4.16
N ASP A 143 25.98 -40.61 -4.89
CA ASP A 143 27.17 -39.96 -4.33
C ASP A 143 26.81 -38.78 -3.41
N LEU A 144 25.73 -38.05 -3.74
CA LEU A 144 25.16 -37.01 -2.87
C LEU A 144 24.37 -37.57 -1.69
N LYS A 145 24.17 -38.88 -1.59
CA LYS A 145 23.34 -39.57 -0.58
C LYS A 145 21.87 -39.11 -0.62
N PHE A 146 21.36 -38.83 -1.82
CA PHE A 146 19.94 -38.59 -2.06
C PHE A 146 19.26 -39.87 -2.54
N ASP A 147 18.00 -40.04 -2.16
CA ASP A 147 17.17 -41.13 -2.67
C ASP A 147 16.63 -40.76 -4.06
N TYR A 148 17.11 -41.46 -5.09
CA TYR A 148 16.72 -41.23 -6.47
C TYR A 148 15.21 -41.41 -6.70
N GLU A 149 14.58 -42.35 -5.99
CA GLU A 149 13.14 -42.61 -6.12
C GLU A 149 12.30 -41.46 -5.56
N ASN A 150 12.83 -40.72 -4.59
CA ASN A 150 12.16 -39.55 -4.01
C ASN A 150 12.29 -38.27 -4.86
N LEU A 151 13.12 -38.26 -5.91
CA LEU A 151 13.17 -37.14 -6.84
C LEU A 151 11.93 -37.15 -7.75
N SER A 152 11.20 -36.04 -7.78
CA SER A 152 9.99 -35.91 -8.61
C SER A 152 10.29 -36.00 -10.11
N GLY A 153 9.42 -36.68 -10.86
CA GLY A 153 9.43 -36.74 -12.32
C GLY A 153 10.05 -38.01 -12.90
N THR A 154 9.61 -38.39 -14.10
CA THR A 154 10.02 -39.64 -14.79
C THR A 154 11.00 -39.43 -15.94
N THR A 155 11.23 -38.18 -16.34
CA THR A 155 12.13 -37.82 -17.44
C THR A 155 13.47 -37.31 -16.93
N LYS A 156 14.52 -37.41 -17.76
CA LYS A 156 15.87 -36.91 -17.44
C LYS A 156 15.87 -35.46 -16.98
N THR A 157 15.23 -34.59 -17.76
CA THR A 157 15.03 -33.18 -17.43
C THR A 157 14.32 -32.97 -16.10
N ALA A 158 13.26 -33.74 -15.83
CA ALA A 158 12.53 -33.62 -14.57
C ALA A 158 13.36 -34.06 -13.36
N LYS A 159 14.11 -35.16 -13.48
CA LYS A 159 15.03 -35.64 -12.43
C LYS A 159 16.19 -34.68 -12.19
N ILE A 160 16.79 -34.09 -13.23
CA ILE A 160 17.84 -33.08 -13.11
C ILE A 160 17.31 -31.84 -12.37
N ARG A 161 16.11 -31.38 -12.73
CA ARG A 161 15.47 -30.25 -12.05
C ARG A 161 15.22 -30.55 -10.57
N ALA A 162 14.66 -31.72 -10.27
CA ALA A 162 14.39 -32.15 -8.89
C ALA A 162 15.69 -32.28 -8.07
N LEU A 163 16.77 -32.75 -8.70
CA LEU A 163 18.10 -32.87 -8.07
C LEU A 163 18.70 -31.51 -7.73
N ILE A 164 18.68 -30.56 -8.67
CA ILE A 164 19.17 -29.19 -8.45
C ILE A 164 18.38 -28.54 -7.30
N GLN A 165 17.05 -28.63 -7.35
CA GLN A 165 16.16 -28.07 -6.33
C GLN A 165 16.39 -28.70 -4.94
N THR A 166 16.59 -30.02 -4.89
CA THR A 166 16.87 -30.74 -3.63
C THR A 166 18.23 -30.36 -3.06
N SER A 167 19.24 -30.22 -3.92
CA SER A 167 20.60 -29.80 -3.54
C SER A 167 20.62 -28.38 -3.00
N GLU A 168 19.85 -27.47 -3.61
CA GLU A 168 19.72 -26.09 -3.19
C GLU A 168 19.01 -25.97 -1.83
N ARG A 169 17.89 -26.68 -1.63
CA ARG A 169 17.16 -26.71 -0.34
C ARG A 169 18.04 -27.18 0.83
N LEU A 170 19.01 -28.03 0.54
CA LEU A 170 19.94 -28.58 1.54
C LEU A 170 21.27 -27.83 1.61
N GLN A 171 21.43 -26.73 0.86
CA GLN A 171 22.69 -25.96 0.76
C GLN A 171 23.90 -26.80 0.30
N ARG A 172 23.68 -27.77 -0.60
CA ARG A 172 24.69 -28.70 -1.14
C ARG A 172 24.91 -28.55 -2.64
N LEU A 173 24.63 -27.36 -3.18
CA LEU A 173 24.79 -27.10 -4.61
C LEU A 173 26.26 -27.12 -5.06
N ALA A 174 27.18 -26.66 -4.19
CA ALA A 174 28.63 -26.74 -4.43
C ALA A 174 29.13 -28.19 -4.49
N ASP A 175 28.58 -29.09 -3.66
CA ASP A 175 28.88 -30.53 -3.71
C ASP A 175 28.44 -31.12 -5.05
N LEU A 176 27.23 -30.77 -5.52
CA LEU A 176 26.70 -31.22 -6.82
C LEU A 176 27.61 -30.80 -7.97
N ILE A 177 28.01 -29.52 -8.02
CA ILE A 177 28.91 -29.02 -9.06
C ILE A 177 30.28 -29.72 -9.00
N THR A 178 30.81 -29.95 -7.79
CA THR A 178 32.08 -30.67 -7.60
C THR A 178 32.02 -32.09 -8.18
N ILE A 179 30.93 -32.81 -7.95
CA ILE A 179 30.72 -34.16 -8.49
C ILE A 179 30.56 -34.11 -10.02
N CYS A 180 29.76 -33.18 -10.54
CA CYS A 180 29.61 -32.97 -11.99
C CYS A 180 30.96 -32.74 -12.68
N ARG A 181 31.84 -31.94 -12.07
CA ARG A 181 33.19 -31.65 -12.58
C ARG A 181 34.10 -32.87 -12.56
N GLN A 182 34.04 -33.69 -11.51
CA GLN A 182 34.82 -34.94 -11.43
C GLN A 182 34.40 -35.93 -12.51
N MET A 183 33.10 -36.06 -12.78
CA MET A 183 32.58 -36.99 -13.79
C MET A 183 32.81 -36.51 -15.23
N ARG A 184 32.86 -35.19 -15.45
CA ARG A 184 33.09 -34.59 -16.77
C ARG A 184 34.10 -33.44 -16.66
N PRO A 185 35.40 -33.74 -16.51
CA PRO A 185 36.45 -32.74 -16.33
C PRO A 185 36.71 -31.91 -17.61
N ASN A 186 36.23 -32.37 -18.76
CA ASN A 186 36.41 -31.69 -20.05
C ASN A 186 35.38 -30.57 -20.30
N LEU A 187 34.37 -30.41 -19.45
CA LEU A 187 33.38 -29.35 -19.55
C LEU A 187 33.76 -28.20 -18.61
N ASP A 188 33.57 -26.96 -19.08
CA ASP A 188 33.83 -25.78 -18.27
C ASP A 188 32.64 -25.50 -17.34
N TRP A 189 32.80 -25.84 -16.06
CA TRP A 189 31.81 -25.61 -15.00
C TRP A 189 31.92 -24.24 -14.33
N SER A 190 32.87 -23.40 -14.75
CA SER A 190 33.15 -22.11 -14.09
C SER A 190 31.95 -21.15 -14.09
N GLN A 191 31.11 -21.19 -15.13
CA GLN A 191 29.88 -20.39 -15.19
C GLN A 191 28.90 -20.77 -14.08
N ALA A 192 28.70 -22.07 -13.83
CA ALA A 192 27.86 -22.55 -12.73
C ALA A 192 28.49 -22.28 -11.35
N GLU A 193 29.82 -22.28 -11.23
CA GLU A 193 30.53 -21.99 -9.97
C GLU A 193 30.48 -20.51 -9.59
N GLN A 194 30.68 -19.60 -10.55
CA GLN A 194 30.57 -18.15 -10.35
C GLN A 194 29.16 -17.77 -9.87
N GLU A 195 28.15 -18.41 -10.44
CA GLU A 195 26.75 -18.18 -10.10
C GLU A 195 26.36 -18.71 -8.71
N VAL A 196 27.03 -19.76 -8.21
CA VAL A 196 26.80 -20.33 -6.86
C VAL A 196 27.62 -19.62 -5.78
N GLY A 197 28.81 -19.08 -6.12
CA GLY A 197 29.67 -18.36 -5.19
C GLY A 197 29.24 -16.91 -4.90
N GLU A 198 28.49 -16.27 -5.80
CA GLU A 198 28.04 -14.88 -5.63
C GLU A 198 26.84 -14.73 -4.68
N GLY A 199 26.20 -15.83 -4.26
CA GLY A 199 25.07 -15.83 -3.32
C GLY A 199 25.43 -15.62 -1.84
N GLU A 200 26.70 -15.76 -1.45
CA GLU A 200 27.13 -15.66 -0.03
C GLU A 200 28.03 -14.44 0.29
N THR A 201 28.55 -13.69 -0.69
CA THR A 201 29.43 -12.54 -0.43
C THR A 201 29.25 -11.34 -1.37
N ALA A 202 28.01 -11.03 -1.78
CA ALA A 202 27.74 -9.75 -2.44
C ALA A 202 27.62 -8.62 -1.41
N VAL A 203 28.76 -8.10 -0.93
CA VAL A 203 28.85 -6.75 -0.36
C VAL A 203 28.50 -5.78 -1.47
N SER A 204 27.22 -5.43 -1.51
CA SER A 204 26.69 -4.40 -2.40
C SER A 204 27.14 -3.04 -1.87
N THR A 205 27.66 -2.21 -2.77
CA THR A 205 27.95 -0.79 -2.54
C THR A 205 26.80 -0.07 -1.82
N PRO A 206 27.09 0.83 -0.87
CA PRO A 206 26.18 1.22 0.21
C PRO A 206 25.24 2.39 -0.14
N ASN A 207 24.56 2.39 -1.29
CA ASN A 207 23.73 3.55 -1.66
C ASN A 207 22.24 3.32 -1.95
N ASP A 208 21.71 2.10 -1.88
CA ASP A 208 20.26 1.90 -1.76
C ASP A 208 19.94 0.52 -1.16
N THR A 209 19.99 0.40 0.16
CA THR A 209 19.67 -0.82 0.92
C THR A 209 18.15 -1.02 1.03
N ARG A 210 17.44 -1.04 -0.10
CA ARG A 210 15.98 -1.32 -0.11
C ARG A 210 15.74 -2.78 -0.42
N VAL A 211 14.94 -3.45 0.40
CA VAL A 211 14.42 -4.79 0.12
C VAL A 211 13.13 -4.62 -0.69
N PRO A 212 13.08 -4.99 -1.98
CA PRO A 212 11.85 -4.84 -2.77
C PRO A 212 10.81 -5.90 -2.39
N ASP A 213 9.54 -5.52 -2.43
CA ASP A 213 8.41 -6.46 -2.36
C ASP A 213 8.27 -7.19 -3.71
N GLN A 214 8.20 -8.52 -3.66
CA GLN A 214 8.10 -9.37 -4.86
C GLN A 214 6.68 -9.47 -5.42
N ASN A 215 5.70 -8.77 -4.83
CA ASN A 215 4.30 -8.75 -5.25
C ASN A 215 3.64 -10.15 -5.28
N GLY A 216 4.14 -11.09 -4.48
CA GLY A 216 3.55 -12.42 -4.34
C GLY A 216 2.21 -12.40 -3.58
N GLN A 217 1.43 -13.46 -3.75
CA GLN A 217 0.25 -13.75 -2.92
C GLN A 217 0.66 -14.58 -1.71
N ILE A 218 -0.10 -14.50 -0.60
CA ILE A 218 0.15 -15.33 0.59
C ILE A 218 -0.05 -16.80 0.21
N TRP A 219 0.99 -17.61 0.38
CA TRP A 219 0.89 -19.06 0.21
C TRP A 219 0.53 -19.68 1.56
N ALA A 220 -0.63 -20.31 1.63
CA ALA A 220 -1.09 -21.03 2.81
C ALA A 220 -1.94 -22.22 2.37
N ASP A 221 -1.55 -23.42 2.80
CA ASP A 221 -2.29 -24.65 2.52
C ASP A 221 -3.50 -24.78 3.45
N THR A 222 -3.48 -24.05 4.57
CA THR A 222 -4.56 -24.02 5.56
C THR A 222 -4.94 -22.60 5.97
N GLU A 223 -6.19 -22.43 6.39
CA GLU A 223 -6.69 -21.17 6.96
C GLU A 223 -5.89 -20.72 8.20
N MET A 224 -5.35 -21.68 8.97
CA MET A 224 -4.52 -21.38 10.13
C MET A 224 -3.17 -20.77 9.75
N GLU A 225 -2.52 -21.30 8.71
CA GLU A 225 -1.29 -20.74 8.14
C GLU A 225 -1.53 -19.36 7.55
N ARG A 226 -2.64 -19.17 6.83
CA ARG A 226 -3.04 -17.87 6.31
C ARG A 226 -3.16 -16.85 7.43
N ARG A 227 -3.92 -17.15 8.48
CA ARG A 227 -4.07 -16.26 9.65
C ARG A 227 -2.77 -15.99 10.38
N ARG A 228 -1.84 -16.96 10.39
CA ARG A 228 -0.51 -16.77 10.97
C ARG A 228 0.33 -15.82 10.11
N ALA A 229 0.34 -16.01 8.80
CA ALA A 229 1.02 -15.11 7.86
C ALA A 229 0.46 -13.69 7.95
N GLU A 230 -0.87 -13.56 7.97
CA GLU A 230 -1.56 -12.29 8.11
C GLU A 230 -1.17 -11.56 9.41
N ARG A 231 -1.12 -12.27 10.54
CA ARG A 231 -0.61 -11.70 11.81
C ARG A 231 0.84 -11.25 11.74
N LEU A 232 1.72 -12.07 11.16
CA LEU A 232 3.13 -11.70 10.99
C LEU A 232 3.31 -10.44 10.14
N ILE A 233 2.55 -10.32 9.04
CA ILE A 233 2.58 -9.13 8.18
C ILE A 233 2.04 -7.91 8.94
N ASN A 234 0.92 -8.05 9.66
CA ASN A 234 0.37 -6.97 10.48
C ASN A 234 1.37 -6.47 11.52
N ASP A 235 1.95 -7.38 12.30
CA ASP A 235 2.89 -7.03 13.35
C ASP A 235 4.15 -6.35 12.78
N ALA A 236 4.66 -6.84 11.65
CA ALA A 236 5.76 -6.19 10.93
C ALA A 236 5.37 -4.78 10.43
N PHE A 237 4.18 -4.62 9.86
CA PHE A 237 3.70 -3.31 9.39
C PHE A 237 3.60 -2.30 10.53
N PHE A 238 3.04 -2.68 11.68
CA PHE A 238 2.94 -1.78 12.84
C PHE A 238 4.30 -1.47 13.46
N ALA A 239 5.24 -2.41 13.48
CA ALA A 239 6.63 -2.13 13.89
C ALA A 239 7.30 -1.09 12.97
N CYS A 240 7.04 -1.15 11.66
CA CYS A 240 7.49 -0.12 10.72
C CYS A 240 6.84 1.24 11.02
N LEU A 241 5.53 1.27 11.31
CA LEU A 241 4.86 2.52 11.69
C LEU A 241 5.44 3.11 12.97
N GLU A 242 5.74 2.28 13.97
CA GLU A 242 6.38 2.72 15.22
C GLU A 242 7.75 3.36 14.94
N THR A 243 8.55 2.73 14.09
CA THR A 243 9.85 3.27 13.67
C THR A 243 9.69 4.64 12.98
N ILE A 244 8.72 4.77 12.06
CA ILE A 244 8.41 6.04 11.40
C ILE A 244 8.00 7.09 12.44
N MET A 245 7.11 6.74 13.38
CA MET A 245 6.65 7.65 14.43
C MET A 245 7.77 8.06 15.40
N GLN A 246 8.77 7.22 15.65
CA GLN A 246 9.95 7.61 16.45
C GLN A 246 10.78 8.71 15.77
N GLU A 247 10.82 8.73 14.44
CA GLU A 247 11.56 9.73 13.66
C GLU A 247 10.74 10.99 13.38
N THR A 248 9.49 10.81 12.92
CA THR A 248 8.62 11.92 12.49
C THR A 248 7.71 12.44 13.57
N ARG A 249 7.73 11.82 14.76
CA ARG A 249 6.85 12.04 15.92
C ARG A 249 5.40 11.68 15.72
N GLN A 250 4.90 11.65 14.49
CA GLN A 250 3.49 11.41 14.21
C GLN A 250 3.29 10.84 12.81
N ILE A 251 2.15 10.19 12.60
CA ILE A 251 1.68 9.70 11.30
C ILE A 251 0.19 9.96 11.13
N VAL A 252 -0.26 10.24 9.91
CA VAL A 252 -1.67 10.51 9.61
C VAL A 252 -2.22 9.50 8.61
N LEU A 253 -3.34 8.85 8.96
CA LEU A 253 -4.07 7.93 8.08
C LEU A 253 -5.45 8.50 7.78
N LEU A 254 -5.75 8.72 6.50
CA LEU A 254 -7.00 9.30 6.01
C LEU A 254 -7.78 8.26 5.21
N PHE A 255 -9.01 7.95 5.64
CA PHE A 255 -9.91 7.02 4.96
C PHE A 255 -11.12 7.79 4.43
N ASP A 256 -11.26 7.88 3.10
CA ASP A 256 -12.39 8.52 2.42
C ASP A 256 -13.44 7.49 2.01
N SER A 257 -14.71 7.88 2.16
CA SER A 257 -15.88 7.14 1.69
C SER A 257 -15.98 5.74 2.30
N MET A 258 -15.88 5.69 3.63
CA MET A 258 -15.89 4.45 4.42
C MET A 258 -17.08 3.54 4.12
N GLU A 259 -18.23 4.08 3.71
CA GLU A 259 -19.40 3.29 3.33
C GLU A 259 -19.20 2.43 2.07
N GLU A 260 -18.15 2.70 1.28
CA GLU A 260 -17.77 1.95 0.07
C GLU A 260 -16.56 1.03 0.35
N ALA A 261 -16.06 0.98 1.59
CA ALA A 261 -14.91 0.16 1.94
C ALA A 261 -15.22 -1.35 1.80
N PRO A 262 -14.31 -2.16 1.24
CA PRO A 262 -14.44 -3.60 1.30
C PRO A 262 -14.48 -4.10 2.76
N ASP A 263 -15.24 -5.18 3.03
CA ASP A 263 -15.34 -5.78 4.37
C ASP A 263 -13.97 -6.07 5.00
N THR A 264 -13.00 -6.50 4.18
CA THR A 264 -11.62 -6.76 4.60
C THR A 264 -10.93 -5.51 5.14
N ALA A 265 -11.13 -4.36 4.49
CA ALA A 265 -10.57 -3.09 4.91
C ALA A 265 -11.27 -2.54 6.16
N GLU A 266 -12.60 -2.62 6.22
CA GLU A 266 -13.36 -2.22 7.40
C GLU A 266 -12.98 -3.04 8.63
N GLN A 267 -12.90 -4.36 8.48
CA GLN A 267 -12.48 -5.26 9.55
C GLN A 267 -11.04 -4.98 9.99
N TRP A 268 -10.11 -4.71 9.06
CA TRP A 268 -8.73 -4.39 9.41
C TRP A 268 -8.63 -3.04 10.15
N ILE A 269 -9.30 -2.00 9.68
CA ILE A 269 -9.33 -0.69 10.35
C ILE A 269 -9.86 -0.85 11.77
N ARG A 270 -10.96 -1.59 11.94
CA ARG A 270 -11.63 -1.77 13.22
C ARG A 270 -10.86 -2.67 14.19
N ASN A 271 -10.44 -3.84 13.73
CA ASN A 271 -9.94 -4.92 14.59
C ASN A 271 -8.41 -4.94 14.68
N GLU A 272 -7.69 -4.27 13.78
CA GLU A 272 -6.22 -4.23 13.83
C GLU A 272 -5.73 -2.82 14.15
N LEU A 273 -6.15 -1.81 13.39
CA LEU A 273 -5.66 -0.43 13.55
C LEU A 273 -6.23 0.24 14.81
N LEU A 274 -7.55 0.30 14.95
CA LEU A 274 -8.18 1.00 16.09
C LEU A 274 -7.97 0.28 17.43
N LEU A 275 -7.90 -1.06 17.43
CA LEU A 275 -7.56 -1.81 18.66
C LEU A 275 -6.14 -1.51 19.14
N ARG A 276 -5.15 -1.45 18.24
CA ARG A 276 -3.78 -1.09 18.62
C ARG A 276 -3.66 0.35 19.09
N LEU A 277 -4.45 1.26 18.52
CA LEU A 277 -4.52 2.64 19.01
C LEU A 277 -5.11 2.69 20.43
N ARG A 278 -6.21 1.99 20.68
CA ARG A 278 -6.83 1.86 22.02
C ARG A 278 -5.84 1.34 23.05
N ASP A 279 -5.11 0.29 22.68
CA ASP A 279 -4.17 -0.39 23.57
C ASP A 279 -2.84 0.37 23.72
N GLY A 280 -2.73 1.55 23.10
CA GLY A 280 -1.58 2.45 23.24
C GLY A 280 -0.33 1.99 22.50
N GLN A 281 -0.45 1.10 21.51
CA GLN A 281 0.67 0.62 20.70
C GLN A 281 1.07 1.60 19.60
N ILE A 282 0.16 2.51 19.19
CA ILE A 282 0.39 3.50 18.13
C ILE A 282 -0.15 4.89 18.53
N GLN A 283 0.21 5.39 19.71
CA GLN A 283 -0.37 6.61 20.30
C GLN A 283 -0.13 7.89 19.48
N GLU A 284 0.89 7.88 18.63
CA GLU A 284 1.24 8.99 17.75
C GLU A 284 0.59 8.88 16.35
N ALA A 285 -0.38 7.98 16.17
CA ALA A 285 -1.15 7.89 14.93
C ALA A 285 -2.42 8.73 15.04
N VAL A 286 -2.64 9.61 14.06
CA VAL A 286 -3.89 10.34 13.87
C VAL A 286 -4.67 9.73 12.72
N ILE A 287 -5.92 9.34 12.99
CA ILE A 287 -6.78 8.61 12.04
C ILE A 287 -8.00 9.47 11.73
N ILE A 288 -8.24 9.76 10.45
CA ILE A 288 -9.43 10.47 9.99
C ILE A 288 -10.26 9.52 9.14
N ILE A 289 -11.49 9.23 9.55
CA ILE A 289 -12.43 8.39 8.81
C ILE A 289 -13.59 9.25 8.37
N THR A 290 -13.87 9.24 7.06
CA THR A 290 -14.96 10.03 6.50
C THR A 290 -15.92 9.16 5.71
N GLY A 291 -17.20 9.51 5.76
CA GLY A 291 -18.22 8.76 5.03
C GLY A 291 -19.59 9.42 5.05
N ARG A 292 -20.55 8.82 4.33
CA ARG A 292 -21.99 9.10 4.50
C ARG A 292 -22.52 8.53 5.80
N LYS A 293 -21.90 7.44 6.25
CA LYS A 293 -22.11 6.84 7.55
C LYS A 293 -20.74 6.42 8.06
N THR A 294 -20.38 6.90 9.24
CA THR A 294 -19.14 6.49 9.90
C THR A 294 -19.33 5.16 10.65
N PRO A 295 -18.28 4.36 10.85
CA PRO A 295 -18.40 3.06 11.52
C PRO A 295 -18.83 3.27 12.98
N ASP A 296 -19.67 2.37 13.49
CA ASP A 296 -20.01 2.36 14.91
C ASP A 296 -18.83 1.80 15.71
N LEU A 297 -18.22 2.64 16.54
CA LEU A 297 -17.05 2.33 17.37
C LEU A 297 -17.42 2.18 18.85
N THR A 298 -18.72 2.11 19.18
CA THR A 298 -19.18 2.08 20.57
C THR A 298 -18.71 0.85 21.33
N ASP A 299 -18.47 -0.27 20.66
CA ASP A 299 -18.02 -1.53 21.27
C ASP A 299 -16.50 -1.59 21.52
N LEU A 300 -15.72 -0.69 20.91
CA LEU A 300 -14.26 -0.67 21.05
C LEU A 300 -13.76 0.07 22.30
N ASP A 301 -14.64 0.77 23.03
CA ASP A 301 -14.29 1.62 24.18
C ASP A 301 -13.26 2.74 23.88
N ILE A 302 -13.25 3.25 22.65
CA ILE A 302 -12.34 4.33 22.19
C ILE A 302 -12.98 5.72 22.20
N LYS A 303 -14.13 5.90 22.86
CA LYS A 303 -14.85 7.19 22.88
C LYS A 303 -13.99 8.37 23.34
N HIS A 304 -13.04 8.12 24.23
CA HIS A 304 -12.10 9.12 24.74
C HIS A 304 -11.02 9.53 23.73
N LEU A 305 -10.77 8.71 22.70
CA LEU A 305 -9.85 8.97 21.60
C LEU A 305 -10.55 9.55 20.36
N THR A 306 -11.88 9.48 20.31
CA THR A 306 -12.67 9.87 19.13
C THR A 306 -13.27 11.28 19.26
N VAL A 307 -13.26 12.02 18.16
CA VAL A 307 -14.09 13.21 17.96
C VAL A 307 -14.96 13.01 16.73
N GLN A 308 -16.27 13.22 16.86
CA GLN A 308 -17.21 13.15 15.74
C GLN A 308 -17.61 14.56 15.31
N THR A 309 -17.65 14.81 14.01
CA THR A 309 -18.10 16.07 13.43
C THR A 309 -18.86 15.82 12.15
N ASP A 310 -19.86 16.67 11.90
CA ASP A 310 -20.58 16.67 10.62
C ASP A 310 -20.10 17.82 9.73
N LEU A 311 -20.47 17.74 8.46
CA LEU A 311 -20.28 18.83 7.51
C LEU A 311 -21.61 19.50 7.21
N GLU A 312 -21.71 20.75 7.64
CA GLU A 312 -22.89 21.58 7.39
C GLU A 312 -22.87 22.12 5.95
N PRO A 313 -24.06 22.38 5.36
CA PRO A 313 -24.15 23.10 4.11
C PRO A 313 -23.54 24.51 4.21
N PHE A 314 -23.18 25.08 3.08
CA PHE A 314 -22.70 26.45 3.00
C PHE A 314 -23.81 27.45 3.31
N THR A 315 -23.44 28.50 4.04
CA THR A 315 -24.29 29.65 4.35
C THR A 315 -24.29 30.60 3.15
N GLU A 316 -25.16 31.60 3.15
CA GLU A 316 -25.13 32.65 2.12
C GLU A 316 -23.77 33.34 2.02
N GLU A 317 -23.07 33.52 3.15
CA GLU A 317 -21.72 34.10 3.18
C GLU A 317 -20.70 33.19 2.48
N HIS A 318 -20.71 31.90 2.79
CA HIS A 318 -19.84 30.91 2.12
C HIS A 318 -20.12 30.82 0.61
N VAL A 319 -21.39 30.85 0.20
CA VAL A 319 -21.77 30.82 -1.21
C VAL A 319 -21.35 32.10 -1.93
N ARG A 320 -21.50 33.25 -1.28
CA ARG A 320 -21.00 34.53 -1.81
C ARG A 320 -19.48 34.49 -2.03
N GLU A 321 -18.71 34.07 -1.02
CA GLU A 321 -17.26 33.91 -1.13
C GLU A 321 -16.90 32.98 -2.31
N TYR A 322 -17.56 31.81 -2.41
CA TYR A 322 -17.31 30.85 -3.47
C TYR A 322 -17.49 31.45 -4.88
N PHE A 323 -18.64 32.08 -5.13
CA PHE A 323 -18.97 32.59 -6.45
C PHE A 323 -18.20 33.88 -6.77
N GLU A 324 -18.23 34.86 -5.88
CA GLU A 324 -17.70 36.19 -6.16
C GLU A 324 -16.18 36.23 -6.00
N GLU A 325 -15.64 35.66 -4.92
CA GLU A 325 -14.21 35.79 -4.61
C GLU A 325 -13.38 34.71 -5.29
N ARG A 326 -13.85 33.45 -5.28
CA ARG A 326 -13.06 32.32 -5.84
C ARG A 326 -13.32 32.12 -7.32
N ARG A 327 -14.59 32.07 -7.73
CA ARG A 327 -14.99 31.85 -9.14
C ARG A 327 -15.07 33.13 -9.98
N LYS A 328 -14.95 34.31 -9.36
CA LYS A 328 -15.04 35.63 -10.03
C LYS A 328 -16.36 35.83 -10.81
N LEU A 329 -17.44 35.21 -10.31
CA LEU A 329 -18.80 35.33 -10.84
C LEU A 329 -19.58 36.34 -10.01
N SER A 330 -19.84 37.51 -10.59
CA SER A 330 -20.60 38.60 -9.97
C SER A 330 -22.03 38.71 -10.54
N GLY A 331 -22.90 39.41 -9.81
CA GLY A 331 -24.28 39.71 -10.25
C GLY A 331 -25.27 38.56 -10.06
N LEU A 332 -24.90 37.55 -9.29
CA LEU A 332 -25.74 36.39 -9.01
C LEU A 332 -26.65 36.65 -7.80
N ASP A 333 -27.89 36.18 -7.85
CA ASP A 333 -28.76 36.14 -6.68
C ASP A 333 -28.35 34.97 -5.76
N ILE A 334 -27.42 35.28 -4.84
CA ILE A 334 -26.85 34.33 -3.88
C ILE A 334 -27.94 33.62 -3.07
N ARG A 335 -29.01 34.33 -2.70
CA ARG A 335 -30.10 33.76 -1.90
C ARG A 335 -30.85 32.69 -2.68
N THR A 336 -31.14 32.95 -3.96
CA THR A 336 -31.76 31.95 -4.84
C THR A 336 -30.83 30.76 -5.08
N ILE A 337 -29.52 31.00 -5.22
CA ILE A 337 -28.53 29.91 -5.36
C ILE A 337 -28.51 29.03 -4.11
N VAL A 338 -28.49 29.62 -2.91
CA VAL A 338 -28.53 28.85 -1.64
C VAL A 338 -29.82 28.06 -1.54
N LEU A 339 -30.97 28.68 -1.84
CA LEU A 339 -32.28 28.03 -1.77
C LEU A 339 -32.38 26.83 -2.73
N THR A 340 -31.84 26.96 -3.95
CA THR A 340 -31.91 25.91 -4.99
C THR A 340 -30.88 24.81 -4.80
N SER A 341 -29.67 25.14 -4.34
CA SER A 341 -28.60 24.16 -4.08
C SER A 341 -28.69 23.51 -2.69
N GLY A 342 -29.45 24.11 -1.77
CA GLY A 342 -29.43 23.77 -0.35
C GLY A 342 -28.07 24.07 0.32
N GLY A 343 -27.21 24.88 -0.29
CA GLY A 343 -25.84 25.12 0.18
C GLY A 343 -24.90 23.94 -0.02
N VAL A 344 -25.25 22.94 -0.83
CA VAL A 344 -24.41 21.75 -1.05
C VAL A 344 -23.21 22.10 -1.95
N PRO A 345 -21.95 21.94 -1.49
CA PRO A 345 -20.76 22.31 -2.25
C PRO A 345 -20.68 21.76 -3.67
N GLY A 346 -20.98 20.48 -3.89
CA GLY A 346 -20.93 19.91 -5.24
C GLY A 346 -22.04 20.44 -6.17
N ALA A 347 -23.22 20.78 -5.63
CA ALA A 347 -24.25 21.45 -6.41
C ALA A 347 -23.82 22.85 -6.83
N LEU A 348 -23.21 23.59 -5.91
CA LEU A 348 -22.64 24.92 -6.19
C LEU A 348 -21.51 24.85 -7.22
N ALA A 349 -20.66 23.82 -7.17
CA ALA A 349 -19.62 23.59 -8.19
C ALA A 349 -20.22 23.37 -9.58
N MET A 350 -21.21 22.48 -9.71
CA MET A 350 -21.91 22.27 -10.97
C MET A 350 -22.59 23.53 -11.51
N MET A 351 -23.18 24.35 -10.63
CA MET A 351 -23.79 25.63 -11.02
C MET A 351 -22.74 26.62 -11.53
N ALA A 352 -21.60 26.74 -10.83
CA ALA A 352 -20.51 27.61 -11.23
C ALA A 352 -19.91 27.19 -12.58
N ASP A 353 -19.66 25.90 -12.79
CA ASP A 353 -19.08 25.38 -14.02
C ASP A 353 -20.00 25.67 -15.23
N ARG A 354 -21.33 25.49 -15.07
CA ARG A 354 -22.32 25.87 -16.11
C ARG A 354 -22.33 27.36 -16.40
N ALA A 355 -22.28 28.20 -15.36
CA ALA A 355 -22.27 29.64 -15.52
C ALA A 355 -21.01 30.14 -16.26
N THR A 356 -19.86 29.47 -16.07
CA THR A 356 -18.63 29.78 -16.80
C THR A 356 -18.70 29.34 -18.26
N THR A 357 -19.27 28.17 -18.57
CA THR A 357 -19.39 27.70 -19.96
C THR A 357 -20.27 28.62 -20.80
N THR A 358 -21.42 29.06 -20.27
CA THR A 358 -22.33 29.96 -21.02
C THR A 358 -21.68 31.30 -21.38
N ARG A 359 -20.80 31.84 -20.52
CA ARG A 359 -20.07 33.08 -20.84
C ARG A 359 -19.04 32.90 -21.96
N GLN A 360 -18.35 31.76 -22.00
CA GLN A 360 -17.38 31.48 -23.06
C GLN A 360 -18.05 31.32 -24.42
N ASP A 361 -19.19 30.63 -24.49
CA ASP A 361 -19.93 30.45 -25.75
C ASP A 361 -20.48 31.79 -26.28
N ASP A 362 -20.93 32.68 -25.39
CA ASP A 362 -21.38 34.03 -25.77
C ASP A 362 -20.19 34.89 -26.26
N ASP A 363 -19.04 34.85 -25.59
CA ASP A 363 -17.85 35.62 -25.99
C ASP A 363 -17.23 35.11 -27.32
N ASP A 364 -17.21 33.79 -27.56
CA ASP A 364 -16.69 33.20 -28.81
C ASP A 364 -17.58 33.54 -30.01
N PHE A 365 -18.92 33.57 -29.84
CA PHE A 365 -19.86 33.91 -30.92
C PHE A 365 -19.71 35.36 -31.42
N PHE A 366 -19.29 36.28 -30.55
CA PHE A 366 -19.03 37.68 -30.93
C PHE A 366 -17.58 37.97 -31.34
N SER A 367 -16.67 37.00 -31.24
CA SER A 367 -15.25 37.19 -31.56
C SER A 367 -14.91 37.01 -33.05
N ASP A 368 -15.82 36.40 -33.82
CA ASP A 368 -15.72 36.18 -35.27
C ASP A 368 -16.53 37.20 -36.12
N LEU A 369 -17.08 38.25 -35.50
CA LEU A 369 -17.74 39.39 -36.15
C LEU A 369 -16.90 40.66 -36.03
#